data_AF-A0AAD6Y258-F1
#
_entry.id   AF-A0AAD6Y258-F1
#
_cell.length_a   1.000
_cell.length_b   1.000
_cell.length_c   1.000
_cell.angle_alpha   90.00
_cell.angle_beta   90.00
_cell.angle_gamma   90.00
#
_symmetry.space_group_name_H-M   'P 1'
#
loop_
_entity.id
_entity.type
_entity.pdbx_description
1 polymer ?
#
loop_
_entity_poly.entity_id
_entity_poly.type
_entity_poly.pdbx_seq_one_letter_code
_entity_poly.pdbx_strand_id
1 'polypeptide(L)'
;MAARELALEAPLQTGLQFTLALEIPLQNPAPNARKLPRVPSPGPTVVQLRDELQRGIDGFSQVWTAACVDGPGTCLVLKIIQPSVCRVIPSDPTDEYYEPWDLAHNEAWVYRHLPYHQGLLIPYFFGLSTIVTPCGEEAWVLVLEFIPGLTANGIVDSASIPNIRDFCALGVDAVREFVRGGWTLRDIRPPNFILTGAPGAWARTH
;
A
#
# COMPACT_ATOMS: atom_id res chain seq x y z
N MET A 1 -10.79 -9.06 -22.82
CA MET A 1 -9.62 -8.67 -23.65
C MET A 1 -9.61 -7.18 -23.94
N ALA A 2 -10.68 -6.60 -24.49
CA ALA A 2 -10.74 -5.15 -24.80
C ALA A 2 -10.38 -4.21 -23.63
N ALA A 3 -10.90 -4.43 -22.42
CA ALA A 3 -10.59 -3.57 -21.27
C ALA A 3 -9.10 -3.57 -20.89
N ARG A 4 -8.42 -4.71 -21.00
CA ARG A 4 -7.00 -4.84 -20.71
C ARG A 4 -6.14 -4.14 -21.75
N GLU A 5 -6.50 -4.27 -23.02
CA GLU A 5 -5.80 -3.56 -24.10
C GLU A 5 -5.91 -2.05 -23.91
N LEU A 6 -7.11 -1.54 -23.62
CA LEU A 6 -7.32 -0.11 -23.32
C LEU A 6 -6.53 0.35 -22.08
N ALA A 7 -6.45 -0.46 -21.04
CA ALA A 7 -5.65 -0.14 -19.85
C ALA A 7 -4.14 -0.11 -20.14
N LEU A 8 -3.66 -0.92 -21.08
CA LEU A 8 -2.26 -0.91 -21.52
C LEU A 8 -1.95 0.27 -22.46
N GLU A 9 -2.94 0.72 -23.25
CA GLU A 9 -2.83 1.90 -24.13
C GLU A 9 -2.93 3.22 -23.35
N ALA A 10 -3.70 3.25 -22.26
CA ALA A 10 -3.87 4.40 -21.38
C ALA A 10 -3.54 4.05 -19.92
N PRO A 11 -2.26 3.74 -19.61
CA PRO A 11 -1.86 3.29 -18.28
C PRO A 11 -1.92 4.42 -17.25
N LEU A 12 -1.90 4.03 -15.98
CA LEU A 12 -1.58 4.97 -14.90
C LEU A 12 -0.16 5.51 -15.11
N GLN A 13 0.01 6.82 -14.88
CA GLN A 13 1.28 7.50 -15.08
C GLN A 13 1.46 8.63 -14.07
N THR A 14 2.73 8.99 -13.84
CA THR A 14 3.12 10.15 -13.04
C THR A 14 2.38 11.41 -13.48
N GLY A 15 1.92 12.20 -12.52
CA GLY A 15 1.23 13.45 -12.77
C GLY A 15 -0.29 13.34 -12.87
N LEU A 16 -0.85 12.13 -13.05
CA LEU A 16 -2.30 11.91 -12.98
C LEU A 16 -2.85 12.30 -11.61
N GLN A 17 -4.05 12.86 -11.60
CA GLN A 17 -4.71 13.32 -10.39
C GLN A 17 -6.03 12.60 -10.16
N PHE A 18 -6.31 12.30 -8.90
CA PHE A 18 -7.56 11.71 -8.47
C PHE A 18 -8.10 12.45 -7.26
N THR A 19 -9.42 12.57 -7.18
CA THR A 19 -10.10 13.00 -5.96
C THR A 19 -10.40 11.78 -5.12
N LEU A 20 -9.76 11.67 -3.96
CA LEU A 20 -9.95 10.57 -3.01
C LEU A 20 -10.68 11.07 -1.77
N ALA A 21 -11.52 10.23 -1.17
CA ALA A 21 -12.13 10.49 0.12
C ALA A 21 -11.19 10.02 1.23
N LEU A 22 -10.49 10.94 1.89
CA LEU A 22 -9.60 10.61 3.00
C LEU A 22 -10.37 10.50 4.32
N GLU A 23 -10.04 9.46 5.08
CA GLU A 23 -10.50 9.19 6.44
C GLU A 23 -9.38 9.55 7.45
N ILE A 24 -9.74 9.98 8.66
CA ILE A 24 -8.79 10.01 9.78
C ILE A 24 -8.70 8.58 10.35
N PRO A 25 -7.50 7.99 10.50
CA PRO A 25 -7.36 6.71 11.15
C PRO A 25 -7.90 6.75 12.59
N LEU A 26 -8.57 5.68 13.01
CA LEU A 26 -9.06 5.56 14.39
C LEU A 26 -7.91 5.73 15.39
N GLN A 27 -8.09 6.67 16.32
CA GLN A 27 -7.06 6.99 17.31
C GLN A 27 -7.10 6.00 18.46
N ASN A 28 -6.33 4.92 18.34
CA ASN A 28 -5.87 4.14 19.50
C ASN A 28 -4.42 3.66 19.27
N PRO A 29 -3.49 4.60 19.04
CA PRO A 29 -2.12 4.22 18.72
C PRO A 29 -1.49 3.52 19.94
N ALA A 30 -0.81 2.40 19.68
CA ALA A 30 0.08 1.81 20.67
C ALA A 30 1.10 2.86 21.16
N PRO A 31 1.63 2.76 22.40
CA PRO A 31 2.56 3.74 22.97
C PRO A 31 3.81 4.04 22.11
N ASN A 32 4.19 3.11 21.23
CA ASN A 32 5.35 3.21 20.34
C ASN A 32 4.98 3.37 18.86
N ALA A 33 3.73 3.71 18.54
CA ALA A 33 3.32 3.96 17.17
C ALA A 33 4.03 5.20 16.60
N ARG A 34 4.35 5.17 15.30
CA ARG A 34 4.79 6.33 14.53
C ARG A 34 3.78 7.46 14.69
N LYS A 35 4.25 8.70 14.61
CA LYS A 35 3.34 9.86 14.64
C LYS A 35 2.46 9.84 13.40
N LEU A 36 1.16 10.07 13.57
CA LEU A 36 0.21 10.19 12.47
C LEU A 36 0.73 11.22 11.43
N PRO A 37 0.85 10.84 10.15
CA PRO A 37 1.23 11.76 9.09
C PRO A 37 0.28 12.96 9.03
N ARG A 38 0.80 14.13 8.69
CA ARG A 38 -0.02 15.32 8.49
C ARG A 38 -0.77 15.18 7.18
N VAL A 39 -1.94 14.57 7.19
CA VAL A 39 -2.82 14.54 6.02
C VAL A 39 -3.81 15.72 6.05
N PRO A 40 -4.39 16.13 4.90
CA PRO A 40 -5.53 17.03 4.88
C PRO A 40 -6.67 16.54 5.79
N SER A 41 -7.56 17.46 6.15
CA SER A 41 -8.79 17.12 6.87
C SER A 41 -9.59 16.04 6.13
N PRO A 42 -10.36 15.19 6.84
CA PRO A 42 -11.22 14.20 6.22
C PRO A 42 -12.08 14.79 5.11
N GLY A 43 -12.23 14.03 4.03
CA GLY A 43 -13.06 14.39 2.90
C GLY A 43 -12.33 14.35 1.55
N PRO A 44 -12.96 14.92 0.51
CA PRO A 44 -12.41 14.93 -0.84
C PRO A 44 -11.07 15.66 -0.89
N THR A 45 -10.03 14.96 -1.30
CA THR A 45 -8.67 15.48 -1.45
C THR A 45 -8.15 15.12 -2.83
N VAL A 46 -7.62 16.11 -3.55
CA VAL A 46 -6.93 15.88 -4.82
C VAL A 46 -5.52 15.40 -4.52
N VAL A 47 -5.18 14.21 -5.02
CA VAL A 47 -3.83 13.64 -4.95
C VAL A 47 -3.27 13.49 -6.34
N GLN A 48 -1.96 13.63 -6.47
CA GLN A 48 -1.22 13.46 -7.72
C GLN A 48 -0.26 12.27 -7.61
N LEU A 49 -0.32 11.34 -8.57
CA LEU A 49 0.64 10.24 -8.68
C LEU A 49 2.05 10.77 -8.92
N ARG A 50 3.04 10.19 -8.22
CA ARG A 50 4.46 10.56 -8.32
C ARG A 50 5.25 9.42 -8.93
N ASP A 51 5.52 8.38 -8.15
CA ASP A 51 6.42 7.29 -8.54
C ASP A 51 5.67 5.96 -8.52
N GLU A 52 5.94 5.13 -9.53
CA GLU A 52 5.46 3.75 -9.59
C GLU A 52 6.36 2.88 -8.68
N LEU A 53 5.81 2.37 -7.57
CA LEU A 53 6.50 1.43 -6.68
C LEU A 53 6.31 -0.02 -7.13
N GLN A 54 5.14 -0.33 -7.68
CA GLN A 54 4.80 -1.63 -8.23
C GLN A 54 3.87 -1.45 -9.42
N ARG A 55 4.28 -1.94 -10.59
CA ARG A 55 3.52 -1.81 -11.83
C ARG A 55 2.22 -2.62 -11.88
N GLY A 56 2.14 -3.70 -11.11
CA GLY A 56 0.91 -4.48 -10.93
C GLY A 56 0.41 -5.28 -12.14
N ILE A 57 1.11 -5.28 -13.28
CA ILE A 57 0.82 -6.18 -14.40
C ILE A 57 0.96 -7.62 -13.91
N ASP A 58 -0.12 -8.39 -14.03
CA ASP A 58 -0.22 -9.79 -13.56
C ASP A 58 -0.02 -9.95 -12.04
N GLY A 59 -0.11 -8.84 -11.29
CA GLY A 59 -0.19 -8.81 -9.84
C GLY A 59 -1.59 -8.53 -9.33
N PHE A 60 -1.77 -8.42 -8.02
CA PHE A 60 -3.08 -8.11 -7.42
C PHE A 60 -3.39 -6.60 -7.35
N SER A 61 -2.40 -5.75 -7.61
CA SER A 61 -2.54 -4.29 -7.53
C SER A 61 -1.33 -3.59 -8.15
N GLN A 62 -1.53 -2.34 -8.55
CA GLN A 62 -0.48 -1.37 -8.81
C GLN A 62 -0.22 -0.57 -7.52
N VAL A 63 1.01 -0.19 -7.21
CA VAL A 63 1.34 0.59 -6.02
C VAL A 63 2.11 1.84 -6.43
N TRP A 64 1.64 3.00 -5.99
CA TRP A 64 2.16 4.30 -6.37
C TRP A 64 2.41 5.17 -5.15
N THR A 65 3.43 6.01 -5.18
CA THR A 65 3.50 7.18 -4.30
C THR A 65 2.59 8.28 -4.85
N ALA A 66 2.02 9.08 -3.96
CA ALA A 66 1.21 10.23 -4.32
C ALA A 66 1.41 11.39 -3.35
N ALA A 67 1.14 12.61 -3.79
CA ALA A 67 1.15 13.80 -2.93
C ALA A 67 -0.19 14.52 -3.03
N CYS A 68 -0.68 15.04 -1.90
CA CYS A 68 -1.83 15.94 -1.89
C CYS A 68 -1.47 17.24 -2.63
N VAL A 69 -2.31 17.67 -3.57
CA VAL A 69 -2.08 18.88 -4.39
C VAL A 69 -2.25 20.14 -3.54
N ASP A 70 -3.32 20.20 -2.74
CA ASP A 70 -3.67 21.36 -1.91
C ASP A 70 -3.31 21.18 -0.42
N GLY A 71 -2.54 20.15 -0.11
CA GLY A 71 -2.27 19.73 1.27
C GLY A 71 -0.87 20.10 1.75
N PRO A 72 -0.57 19.84 3.05
CA PRO A 72 0.81 19.59 3.45
C PRO A 72 1.38 18.55 2.47
N GLY A 73 2.59 18.75 1.95
CA GLY A 73 3.24 17.90 0.95
C GLY A 73 3.58 16.47 1.43
N THR A 74 2.64 15.85 2.12
CA THR A 74 2.67 14.52 2.68
C THR A 74 2.59 13.52 1.55
N CYS A 75 3.57 12.61 1.55
CA CYS A 75 3.59 11.48 0.65
C CYS A 75 2.61 10.40 1.17
N LEU A 76 1.77 9.91 0.28
CA LEU A 76 0.85 8.81 0.48
C LEU A 76 1.28 7.63 -0.40
N VAL A 77 0.85 6.43 -0.04
CA VAL A 77 0.91 5.25 -0.91
C VAL A 77 -0.51 4.93 -1.37
N LEU A 78 -0.69 4.81 -2.68
CA LEU A 78 -1.93 4.38 -3.30
C LEU A 78 -1.74 2.97 -3.82
N LYS A 79 -2.47 2.02 -3.24
CA LYS A 79 -2.57 0.66 -3.78
C LYS A 79 -3.85 0.57 -4.61
N ILE A 80 -3.67 0.51 -5.91
CA ILE A 80 -4.73 0.62 -6.92
C ILE A 80 -5.03 -0.77 -7.48
N ILE A 81 -6.26 -1.21 -7.31
CA ILE A 81 -6.78 -2.49 -7.78
C ILE A 81 -7.66 -2.20 -9.00
N GLN A 82 -7.07 -2.35 -10.18
CA GLN A 82 -7.74 -2.16 -11.48
C GLN A 82 -8.06 -3.52 -12.10
N PRO A 83 -9.33 -3.89 -12.29
CA PRO A 83 -9.72 -5.24 -12.72
C PRO A 83 -8.99 -5.74 -13.97
N SER A 84 -8.90 -4.91 -15.01
CA SER A 84 -8.33 -5.32 -16.30
C SER A 84 -6.80 -5.57 -16.29
N VAL A 85 -6.08 -4.95 -15.36
CA VAL A 85 -4.62 -5.05 -15.23
C VAL A 85 -4.22 -6.10 -14.20
N CYS A 86 -5.04 -6.29 -13.16
CA CYS A 86 -4.81 -7.28 -12.13
C CYS A 86 -4.81 -8.70 -12.71
N ARG A 87 -4.12 -9.61 -12.01
CA ARG A 87 -4.02 -11.01 -12.40
C ARG A 87 -5.41 -11.61 -12.48
N VAL A 88 -5.78 -12.06 -13.67
CA VAL A 88 -6.91 -12.97 -13.86
C VAL A 88 -6.40 -14.36 -13.48
N ILE A 89 -6.88 -14.95 -12.38
CA ILE A 89 -6.51 -16.34 -11.99
C ILE A 89 -7.83 -17.15 -11.92
N PRO A 90 -8.00 -18.30 -12.60
CA PRO A 90 -7.16 -18.83 -13.69
C PRO A 90 -7.81 -19.86 -14.64
N SER A 91 -6.95 -20.42 -15.51
CA SER A 91 -7.07 -21.70 -16.20
C SER A 91 -6.88 -22.96 -15.32
N ASP A 92 -6.57 -22.82 -14.01
CA ASP A 92 -6.44 -23.94 -13.05
C ASP A 92 -7.61 -23.92 -12.04
N PRO A 93 -8.44 -24.96 -11.95
CA PRO A 93 -9.58 -24.98 -11.04
C PRO A 93 -9.21 -24.95 -9.53
N THR A 94 -7.92 -25.05 -9.17
CA THR A 94 -7.45 -25.07 -7.77
C THR A 94 -7.05 -23.71 -7.19
N ASP A 95 -6.88 -22.69 -8.03
CA ASP A 95 -6.50 -21.35 -7.58
C ASP A 95 -7.77 -20.55 -7.20
N GLU A 96 -7.78 -19.99 -5.98
CA GLU A 96 -8.87 -19.14 -5.48
C GLU A 96 -8.93 -17.83 -6.30
N TYR A 97 -9.94 -17.68 -7.16
CA TYR A 97 -10.24 -16.38 -7.80
C TYR A 97 -10.76 -15.41 -6.75
N TYR A 98 -10.09 -14.26 -6.65
CA TYR A 98 -10.56 -13.13 -5.87
C TYR A 98 -11.11 -12.08 -6.81
N GLU A 99 -12.38 -11.73 -6.64
CA GLU A 99 -12.94 -10.59 -7.36
C GLU A 99 -12.17 -9.33 -6.94
N PRO A 100 -11.72 -8.47 -7.86
CA PRO A 100 -11.00 -7.24 -7.53
C PRO A 100 -11.70 -6.36 -6.50
N TRP A 101 -13.04 -6.32 -6.54
CA TRP A 101 -13.85 -5.64 -5.54
C TRP A 101 -13.69 -6.28 -4.15
N ASP A 102 -13.80 -7.60 -4.05
CA ASP A 102 -13.62 -8.34 -2.80
C ASP A 102 -12.21 -8.15 -2.24
N LEU A 103 -11.19 -8.17 -3.11
CA LEU A 103 -9.81 -7.94 -2.70
C LEU A 103 -9.67 -6.57 -2.01
N ALA A 104 -10.17 -5.51 -2.64
CA ALA A 104 -10.09 -4.15 -2.12
C ALA A 104 -10.88 -3.99 -0.81
N HIS A 105 -12.10 -4.54 -0.75
CA HIS A 105 -12.98 -4.39 0.40
C HIS A 105 -12.53 -5.23 1.59
N ASN A 106 -12.05 -6.46 1.35
CA ASN A 106 -11.49 -7.31 2.41
C ASN A 106 -10.23 -6.68 3.00
N GLU A 107 -9.32 -6.14 2.17
CA GLU A 107 -8.13 -5.48 2.68
C GLU A 107 -8.46 -4.20 3.47
N ALA A 108 -9.37 -3.36 2.96
CA ALA A 108 -9.87 -2.19 3.69
C ALA A 108 -10.53 -2.59 5.02
N TRP A 109 -11.29 -3.68 5.03
CA TRP A 109 -11.92 -4.22 6.23
C TRP A 109 -10.86 -4.64 7.27
N VAL A 110 -9.81 -5.36 6.84
CA VAL A 110 -8.69 -5.75 7.72
C VAL A 110 -8.04 -4.52 8.34
N TYR A 111 -7.69 -3.49 7.56
CA TYR A 111 -7.09 -2.26 8.09
C TYR A 111 -7.98 -1.59 9.15
N ARG A 112 -9.30 -1.52 8.91
CA ARG A 112 -10.27 -0.95 9.85
C ARG A 112 -10.39 -1.76 11.15
N HIS A 113 -10.12 -3.06 11.12
CA HIS A 113 -10.17 -3.94 12.30
C HIS A 113 -8.83 -4.09 13.02
N LEU A 114 -7.77 -3.42 12.54
CA LEU A 114 -6.44 -3.42 13.15
C LEU A 114 -5.98 -2.04 13.64
N PRO A 115 -6.82 -1.21 14.28
CA PRO A 115 -6.45 0.17 14.63
C PRO A 115 -5.24 0.25 15.57
N TYR A 116 -5.07 -0.73 16.47
CA TYR A 116 -3.93 -0.79 17.40
C TYR A 116 -2.58 -1.03 16.70
N HIS A 117 -2.60 -1.68 15.53
CA HIS A 117 -1.39 -2.02 14.77
C HIS A 117 -0.96 -0.92 13.79
N GLN A 118 -1.86 0.00 13.45
CA GLN A 118 -1.56 1.11 12.55
C GLN A 118 -0.57 2.10 13.17
N GLY A 119 0.46 2.46 12.39
CA GLY A 119 1.58 3.24 12.88
C GLY A 119 2.63 2.42 13.64
N LEU A 120 2.32 1.18 14.04
CA LEU A 120 3.27 0.28 14.70
C LEU A 120 3.80 -0.78 13.71
N LEU A 121 2.98 -1.80 13.43
CA LEU A 121 3.34 -2.92 12.55
C LEU A 121 2.89 -2.72 11.11
N ILE A 122 1.82 -1.95 10.90
CA ILE A 122 1.27 -1.66 9.58
C ILE A 122 1.19 -0.14 9.34
N PRO A 123 1.14 0.31 8.08
CA PRO A 123 0.90 1.71 7.75
C PRO A 123 -0.43 2.21 8.33
N TYR A 124 -0.51 3.51 8.60
CA TYR A 124 -1.83 4.14 8.76
C TYR A 124 -2.66 3.99 7.49
N PHE A 125 -3.95 3.71 7.66
CA PHE A 125 -4.93 3.57 6.59
C PHE A 125 -5.86 4.78 6.56
N PHE A 126 -5.86 5.49 5.43
CA PHE A 126 -6.63 6.71 5.21
C PHE A 126 -7.91 6.47 4.39
N GLY A 127 -8.31 5.22 4.20
CA GLY A 127 -9.59 4.87 3.59
C GLY A 127 -9.49 4.18 2.24
N LEU A 128 -10.67 3.83 1.73
CA LEU A 128 -10.90 3.18 0.45
C LEU A 128 -11.69 4.14 -0.44
N SER A 129 -11.24 4.36 -1.68
CA SER A 129 -11.94 5.20 -2.66
C SER A 129 -12.11 4.46 -3.98
N THR A 130 -13.14 4.82 -4.75
CA THR A 130 -13.29 4.39 -6.14
C THR A 130 -12.84 5.53 -7.05
N ILE A 131 -12.06 5.21 -8.09
CA ILE A 131 -11.61 6.15 -9.11
C ILE A 131 -12.02 5.65 -10.49
N VAL A 132 -12.01 6.55 -11.47
CA VAL A 132 -12.05 6.20 -12.89
C VAL A 132 -10.65 6.36 -13.46
N THR A 133 -10.10 5.28 -14.00
CA THR A 133 -8.77 5.23 -14.62
C THR A 133 -8.77 5.92 -16.00
N PRO A 134 -7.60 6.23 -16.59
CA PRO A 134 -7.53 6.88 -17.90
C PRO A 134 -8.20 6.09 -19.03
N CYS A 135 -8.29 4.77 -18.92
CA CYS A 135 -9.01 3.92 -19.88
C CYS A 135 -10.53 3.88 -19.65
N GLY A 136 -11.06 4.66 -18.70
CA GLY A 136 -12.49 4.75 -18.37
C GLY A 136 -13.01 3.64 -17.44
N GLU A 137 -12.13 2.79 -16.93
CA GLU A 137 -12.49 1.69 -16.02
C GLU A 137 -12.53 2.16 -14.57
N GLU A 138 -13.50 1.70 -13.78
CA GLU A 138 -13.51 1.87 -12.33
C GLU A 138 -12.42 1.03 -11.66
N ALA A 139 -11.70 1.62 -10.71
CA ALA A 139 -10.71 0.93 -9.89
C ALA A 139 -10.86 1.33 -8.43
N TRP A 140 -10.40 0.46 -7.53
CA TRP A 140 -10.41 0.73 -6.09
C TRP A 140 -9.02 1.12 -5.59
N VAL A 141 -8.97 2.12 -4.72
CA VAL A 141 -7.73 2.69 -4.20
C VAL A 141 -7.73 2.61 -2.68
N LEU A 142 -6.81 1.84 -2.14
CA LEU A 142 -6.46 1.87 -0.72
C LEU A 142 -5.43 2.97 -0.50
N VAL A 143 -5.72 3.89 0.42
CA VAL A 143 -4.83 5.01 0.74
C VAL A 143 -4.08 4.74 2.03
N LEU A 144 -2.74 4.75 1.96
CA LEU A 144 -1.86 4.32 3.04
C LEU A 144 -0.78 5.37 3.36
N GLU A 145 -0.26 5.30 4.58
CA GLU A 145 0.96 6.00 4.98
C GLU A 145 2.15 5.58 4.11
N PHE A 146 2.86 6.56 3.57
CA PHE A 146 4.19 6.33 3.04
C PHE A 146 5.19 6.15 4.18
N ILE A 147 5.87 5.00 4.18
CA ILE A 147 6.91 4.68 5.17
C ILE A 147 8.27 4.81 4.48
N PRO A 148 9.10 5.81 4.83
CA PRO A 148 10.45 5.92 4.29
C PRO A 148 11.32 4.78 4.85
N GLY A 149 11.94 4.01 3.97
CA GLY A 149 12.81 2.91 4.35
C GLY A 149 13.19 2.03 3.17
N LEU A 150 14.00 1.01 3.44
CA LEU A 150 14.30 -0.03 2.47
C LEU A 150 13.32 -1.18 2.62
N THR A 151 12.86 -1.72 1.51
CA THR A 151 12.21 -3.03 1.50
C THR A 151 13.24 -4.11 1.84
N ALA A 152 12.80 -5.30 2.28
CA ALA A 152 13.74 -6.38 2.58
C ALA A 152 14.60 -6.78 1.36
N ASN A 153 14.08 -6.67 0.13
CA ASN A 153 14.87 -6.84 -1.09
C ASN A 153 15.98 -5.80 -1.19
N GLY A 154 15.64 -4.53 -0.99
CA GLY A 154 16.63 -3.44 -1.02
C GLY A 154 17.73 -3.58 0.04
N ILE A 155 17.44 -4.23 1.18
CA ILE A 155 18.45 -4.53 2.20
C ILE A 155 19.43 -5.59 1.72
N VAL A 156 18.94 -6.68 1.12
CA VAL A 156 19.79 -7.77 0.59
C VAL A 156 20.73 -7.22 -0.49
N ASP A 157 20.24 -6.28 -1.31
CA ASP A 157 21.02 -5.65 -2.37
C ASP A 157 21.98 -4.56 -1.85
N SER A 158 21.75 -4.05 -0.64
CA SER A 158 22.63 -3.06 -0.01
C SER A 158 23.75 -3.76 0.78
N ALA A 159 25.02 -3.51 0.43
CA ALA A 159 26.20 -4.07 1.11
C ALA A 159 26.33 -3.67 2.61
N SER A 160 25.39 -2.88 3.11
CA SER A 160 25.29 -2.38 4.48
C SER A 160 24.17 -3.15 5.16
N ILE A 161 24.44 -4.39 5.57
CA ILE A 161 23.45 -5.21 6.25
C ILE A 161 23.42 -4.82 7.75
N PRO A 162 22.44 -4.04 8.26
CA PRO A 162 22.11 -4.13 9.67
C PRO A 162 21.74 -5.59 9.94
N ASN A 163 22.25 -6.14 11.04
CA ASN A 163 22.13 -7.53 11.47
C ASN A 163 20.84 -8.21 10.97
N ILE A 164 20.91 -8.98 9.88
CA ILE A 164 19.76 -9.71 9.27
C ILE A 164 18.96 -10.45 10.33
N ARG A 165 19.64 -10.96 11.37
CA ARG A 165 19.01 -11.63 12.50
C ARG A 165 17.98 -10.76 13.19
N ASP A 166 18.28 -9.49 13.43
CA ASP A 166 17.38 -8.56 14.12
C ASP A 166 16.19 -8.21 13.22
N PHE A 167 16.43 -8.03 11.92
CA PHE A 167 15.35 -7.85 10.94
C PHE A 167 14.40 -9.06 10.89
N CYS A 168 14.95 -10.28 10.79
CA CYS A 168 14.17 -11.50 10.81
C CYS A 168 13.41 -11.68 12.14
N ALA A 169 14.03 -11.35 13.27
CA ALA A 169 13.38 -11.43 14.58
C ALA A 169 12.17 -10.48 14.66
N LEU A 170 12.33 -9.22 14.24
CA LEU A 170 11.24 -8.25 14.17
C LEU A 170 10.12 -8.71 13.24
N GLY A 171 10.46 -9.25 12.07
CA GLY A 171 9.49 -9.80 11.12
C GLY A 171 8.69 -10.97 11.70
N VAL A 172 9.37 -11.91 12.38
CA VAL A 172 8.72 -13.05 13.04
C VAL A 172 7.80 -12.60 14.17
N ASP A 173 8.24 -11.66 15.00
CA ASP A 173 7.42 -11.15 16.10
C ASP A 173 6.20 -10.39 15.57
N ALA A 174 6.34 -9.60 14.50
CA ALA A 174 5.20 -9.00 13.83
C ALA A 174 4.20 -10.07 13.35
N VAL A 175 4.66 -11.10 12.65
CA VAL A 175 3.79 -12.21 12.19
C VAL A 175 3.09 -12.90 13.35
N ARG A 176 3.79 -13.14 14.47
CA ARG A 176 3.21 -13.75 15.68
C ARG A 176 2.10 -12.90 16.27
N GLU A 177 2.25 -11.58 16.32
CA GLU A 177 1.20 -10.68 16.81
C GLU A 177 -0.06 -10.78 15.96
N PHE A 178 0.07 -10.81 14.63
CA PHE A 178 -1.07 -11.04 13.73
C PHE A 178 -1.75 -12.39 14.00
N VAL A 179 -0.98 -13.48 14.10
CA VAL A 179 -1.52 -14.82 14.34
C VAL A 179 -2.23 -14.90 15.70
N ARG A 180 -1.68 -14.30 16.75
CA ARG A 180 -2.32 -14.22 18.08
C ARG A 180 -3.63 -13.45 18.04
N GLY A 181 -3.74 -12.45 17.18
CA GLY A 181 -4.98 -11.70 16.93
C GLY A 181 -6.01 -12.46 16.08
N GLY A 182 -5.73 -13.70 15.66
CA GLY A 182 -6.62 -14.49 14.81
C GLY A 182 -6.49 -14.18 13.31
N TRP A 183 -5.45 -13.46 12.91
CA TRP A 183 -5.23 -13.05 11.52
C TRP A 183 -4.28 -14.00 10.80
N THR A 184 -4.61 -14.31 9.54
CA THR A 184 -3.71 -15.06 8.66
C THR A 184 -3.09 -14.10 7.65
N LEU A 185 -1.77 -13.95 7.71
CA LEU A 185 -1.00 -13.22 6.71
C LEU A 185 -0.71 -14.15 5.53
N ARG A 186 -1.42 -13.96 4.42
CA ARG A 186 -1.27 -14.80 3.21
C ARG A 186 -0.11 -14.35 2.31
N ASP A 187 0.33 -13.10 2.43
CA ASP A 187 1.31 -12.50 1.53
C ASP A 187 2.60 -12.07 2.27
N ILE A 188 3.22 -12.99 2.98
CA ILE A 188 4.50 -12.76 3.68
C ILE A 188 5.64 -12.90 2.66
N ARG A 189 6.02 -11.79 2.01
CA ARG A 189 7.14 -11.73 1.07
C ARG A 189 8.06 -10.54 1.37
N PRO A 190 9.36 -10.63 1.02
CA PRO A 190 10.33 -9.56 1.27
C PRO A 190 9.90 -8.13 0.87
N PRO A 191 9.20 -7.88 -0.26
CA PRO A 191 8.76 -6.52 -0.63
C PRO A 191 7.75 -5.90 0.34
N ASN A 192 7.03 -6.72 1.11
CA ASN A 192 5.98 -6.28 2.03
C ASN A 192 6.53 -5.91 3.42
N PHE A 193 7.83 -6.06 3.65
CA PHE A 193 8.51 -5.63 4.87
C PHE A 193 9.38 -4.41 4.58
N ILE A 194 9.14 -3.32 5.32
CA ILE A 194 9.91 -2.08 5.22
C ILE A 194 10.70 -1.91 6.51
N LEU A 195 12.03 -1.83 6.40
CA LEU A 195 12.88 -1.45 7.52
C LEU A 195 13.05 0.06 7.54
N THR A 196 12.60 0.67 8.63
CA THR A 196 12.80 2.10 8.90
C THR A 196 14.14 2.31 9.60
N GLY A 197 14.93 3.27 9.12
CA GLY A 197 16.13 3.75 9.80
C GLY A 197 15.84 4.98 10.65
N ALA A 198 16.85 5.45 11.42
CA ALA A 198 16.78 6.78 12.02
C ALA A 198 16.50 7.84 10.92
N PRO A 199 15.66 8.86 11.20
CA PRO A 199 15.35 9.91 10.24
C PRO A 199 16.65 10.52 9.66
N GLY A 200 16.86 10.37 8.35
CA GLY A 200 18.06 10.87 7.64
C GLY A 200 19.04 9.81 7.13
N ALA A 201 18.90 8.54 7.52
CA ALA A 201 19.79 7.46 7.03
C ALA A 201 19.57 7.13 5.54
N TRP A 202 18.37 7.37 5.01
CA TRP A 202 17.96 6.92 3.67
C TRP A 202 17.55 8.07 2.73
N ALA A 203 17.74 9.33 3.14
CA ALA A 203 17.31 10.51 2.39
C ALA A 203 18.20 10.86 1.18
N ARG A 204 19.02 9.93 0.66
CA ARG A 204 19.98 10.20 -0.43
C ARG A 204 19.97 9.18 -1.58
N THR A 205 18.93 8.38 -1.73
CA THR A 205 18.91 7.31 -2.75
C THR A 205 17.71 7.31 -3.70
N HIS A 206 16.91 8.38 -3.74
CA HIS A 206 15.92 8.59 -4.78
C HIS A 206 15.98 10.04 -5.29
#